data_AF-A0A7X8W6Z4-F1
#
_entry.id   AF-A0A7X8W6Z4-F1
#
_cell.length_a   1.000
_cell.length_b   1.000
_cell.length_c   1.000
_cell.angle_alpha   90.00
_cell.angle_beta   90.00
_cell.angle_gamma   90.00
#
_symmetry.space_group_name_H-M   'P 1'
#
loop_
_entity.id
_entity.type
_entity.pdbx_description
1 polymer ?
#
loop_
_entity_poly.entity_id
_entity_poly.type
_entity_poly.pdbx_seq_one_letter_code
_entity_poly.pdbx_strand_id
1 'polypeptide(L)'
;MSYESWKPGAVLSGWSAVRYWNVPFIDAAVCVEDFLEGLTHVTVYKYRQRYRRRGQRVGYCRIPTPGKYFYRDEERGILVASPELTYLQIVKDLDIHLAILVAIYFCAYPRGMYSQPLTTPRKLRDCARALKGMRGRRKALRALKYAKAGCNSPREALVFMALSLPNALGGMGLRALRFNRRFVFGVRDARRGEEPVERFADFALEECKVVIEYNSLTHHASAEAQMKDVRRQMEFAALGFECVNMYTSQMSDPSDFEQFALYLFSQVLRKRLRIRTPRFWQMRLRIQELLVEPPIAPEVAGDSDRYAAVLDMRERQVRYSYPLVLRLFQGPPFWGFADWRWKWSAAQEARARRWLRPAGSGGSERGGYAGVGWA
;
A
#
# COMPACT_ATOMS: atom_id res chain seq x y z
N MET A 1 18.66 12.18 12.67
CA MET A 1 17.62 11.88 13.67
C MET A 1 18.33 11.52 14.96
N SER A 2 18.16 12.31 16.01
CA SER A 2 18.86 12.06 17.28
C SER A 2 18.08 11.07 18.13
N TYR A 3 18.70 9.95 18.51
CA TYR A 3 18.15 8.96 19.44
C TYR A 3 18.53 9.26 20.90
N GLU A 4 18.76 10.54 21.22
CA GLU A 4 19.21 11.07 22.52
C GLU A 4 18.44 10.55 23.75
N SER A 5 17.20 10.07 23.59
CA SER A 5 16.38 9.56 24.70
C SER A 5 16.35 8.02 24.84
N TRP A 6 17.02 7.28 23.96
CA TRP A 6 17.00 5.81 23.91
C TRP A 6 17.54 5.15 25.19
N LYS A 7 17.06 3.95 25.53
CA LYS A 7 17.50 3.19 26.71
C LYS A 7 18.18 1.87 26.29
N PRO A 8 19.36 1.54 26.87
CA PRO A 8 19.93 0.21 26.78
C PRO A 8 18.91 -0.90 27.11
N GLY A 9 18.70 -1.82 26.15
CA GLY A 9 17.76 -2.94 26.25
C GLY A 9 16.32 -2.67 25.77
N ALA A 10 16.01 -1.46 25.29
CA ALA A 10 14.76 -1.17 24.59
C ALA A 10 14.91 -1.35 23.07
N VAL A 11 13.84 -1.80 22.41
CA VAL A 11 13.84 -2.06 20.97
C VAL A 11 13.08 -0.94 20.24
N LEU A 12 13.71 -0.26 19.28
CA LEU A 12 13.04 0.66 18.35
C LEU A 12 12.02 -0.15 17.53
N SER A 13 10.75 0.25 17.53
CA SER A 13 9.65 -0.64 17.13
C SER A 13 8.49 0.10 16.47
N GLY A 14 7.55 -0.66 15.89
CA GLY A 14 6.35 -0.12 15.26
C GLY A 14 6.69 0.92 14.17
N TRP A 15 5.96 2.02 14.15
CA TRP A 15 6.15 3.09 13.16
C TRP A 15 7.52 3.78 13.20
N SER A 16 8.22 3.82 14.35
CA SER A 16 9.60 4.33 14.36
C SER A 16 10.58 3.36 13.68
N ALA A 17 10.32 2.06 13.77
CA ALA A 17 11.09 1.08 13.01
C ALA A 17 10.75 1.13 11.51
N VAL A 18 9.51 1.42 11.12
CA VAL A 18 9.14 1.67 9.70
C VAL A 18 9.99 2.79 9.12
N ARG A 19 10.08 3.93 9.83
CA ARG A 19 10.92 5.06 9.41
C ARG A 19 12.40 4.68 9.39
N TYR A 20 12.88 3.95 10.41
CA TYR A 20 14.28 3.50 10.47
C TYR A 20 14.67 2.65 9.25
N TRP A 21 13.83 1.68 8.88
CA TRP A 21 14.08 0.80 7.74
C TRP A 21 13.90 1.48 6.39
N ASN A 22 13.43 2.73 6.36
CA ASN A 22 13.08 3.47 5.16
C ASN A 22 12.25 2.59 4.19
N VAL A 23 11.13 2.05 4.70
CA VAL A 23 10.31 1.08 3.95
C VAL A 23 9.93 1.66 2.59
N PRO A 24 10.26 0.95 1.48
CA PRO A 24 10.00 1.45 0.13
C PRO A 24 8.54 1.91 -0.05
N PHE A 25 8.35 3.05 -0.70
CA PHE A 25 7.03 3.55 -1.12
C PHE A 25 6.01 3.79 0.01
N ILE A 26 6.41 3.70 1.28
CA ILE A 26 5.48 3.76 2.41
C ILE A 26 4.67 5.06 2.44
N ASP A 27 5.31 6.17 2.07
CA ASP A 27 4.71 7.50 2.06
C ASP A 27 3.61 7.63 0.98
N ALA A 28 3.62 6.78 -0.04
CA ALA A 28 2.55 6.70 -1.03
C ALA A 28 1.31 5.96 -0.53
N ALA A 29 1.37 5.32 0.65
CA ALA A 29 0.23 4.60 1.23
C ALA A 29 -0.26 5.21 2.55
N VAL A 30 0.64 5.79 3.34
CA VAL A 30 0.35 6.35 4.66
C VAL A 30 1.33 7.48 4.99
N CYS A 31 0.87 8.48 5.75
CA CYS A 31 1.76 9.43 6.40
C CYS A 31 2.29 8.80 7.71
N VAL A 32 3.60 8.54 7.78
CA VAL A 32 4.21 7.84 8.92
C VAL A 32 4.19 8.71 10.18
N GLU A 33 4.27 10.03 10.01
CA GLU A 33 4.28 11.07 11.03
C GLU A 33 3.01 11.03 11.89
N ASP A 34 1.86 10.79 11.28
CA ASP A 34 0.57 10.72 11.96
C ASP A 34 0.45 9.52 12.89
N PHE A 35 1.15 8.42 12.58
CA PHE A 35 1.21 7.28 13.48
C PHE A 35 2.21 7.47 14.62
N LEU A 36 3.26 8.26 14.38
CA LEU A 36 4.28 8.58 15.37
C LEU A 36 3.78 9.60 16.39
N GLU A 37 2.95 10.56 15.98
CA GLU A 37 2.45 11.65 16.83
C GLU A 37 3.61 12.41 17.53
N GLY A 38 4.73 12.59 16.82
CA GLY A 38 5.94 13.22 17.36
C GLY A 38 6.71 12.39 18.40
N LEU A 39 6.37 11.11 18.60
CA LEU A 39 6.98 10.24 19.61
C LEU A 39 7.85 9.15 18.97
N THR A 40 8.90 8.77 19.71
CA THR A 40 9.69 7.57 19.39
C THR A 40 9.00 6.33 19.97
N HIS A 41 8.63 5.40 19.11
CA HIS A 41 8.01 4.13 19.46
C HIS A 41 9.07 3.10 19.86
N VAL A 42 8.99 2.63 21.10
CA VAL A 42 9.89 1.60 21.63
C VAL A 42 9.10 0.47 22.27
N THR A 43 9.62 -0.75 22.16
CA THR A 43 9.06 -1.93 22.81
C THR A 43 10.07 -2.48 23.80
N VAL A 44 9.60 -2.73 25.02
CA VAL A 44 10.37 -3.41 26.07
C VAL A 44 9.80 -4.80 26.33
N TYR A 45 10.67 -5.73 26.73
CA TYR A 45 10.32 -7.14 26.96
C TYR A 45 10.30 -7.54 28.43
N LYS A 46 10.78 -6.66 29.34
CA LYS A 46 10.62 -6.83 30.79
C LYS A 46 9.66 -5.77 31.30
N TYR A 47 8.64 -6.17 32.07
CA TYR A 47 7.60 -5.23 32.54
C TYR A 47 8.18 -4.06 33.34
N ARG A 48 9.17 -4.32 34.20
CA ARG A 48 9.90 -3.30 34.97
C ARG A 48 10.61 -2.23 34.14
N GLN A 49 10.80 -2.47 32.84
CA GLN A 49 11.38 -1.51 31.91
C GLN A 49 10.32 -0.62 31.25
N ARG A 50 9.03 -0.85 31.53
CA ARG A 50 7.92 -0.05 31.02
C ARG A 50 7.65 1.11 31.98
N TYR A 51 8.17 2.29 31.65
CA TYR A 51 7.90 3.52 32.37
C TYR A 51 7.70 4.66 31.37
N ARG A 52 6.95 5.68 31.78
CA ARG A 52 6.67 6.82 30.92
C ARG A 52 7.95 7.64 30.75
N ARG A 53 8.31 7.96 29.50
CA ARG A 53 9.43 8.84 29.17
C ARG A 53 8.94 9.96 28.28
N ARG A 54 9.50 11.16 28.50
CA ARG A 54 9.24 12.30 27.62
C ARG A 54 9.69 11.95 26.20
N GLY A 55 8.84 12.22 25.21
CA GLY A 55 9.13 11.95 23.80
C GLY A 55 9.05 10.48 23.37
N GLN A 56 8.59 9.55 24.21
CA GLN A 56 8.51 8.13 23.86
C GLN A 56 7.13 7.52 24.08
N ARG A 57 6.73 6.66 23.14
CA ARG A 57 5.62 5.72 23.29
C ARG A 57 6.18 4.34 23.60
N VAL A 58 6.13 3.97 24.88
CA VAL A 58 6.70 2.71 25.39
C VAL A 58 5.65 1.60 25.41
N GLY A 59 5.76 0.66 24.47
CA GLY A 59 5.02 -0.59 24.45
C GLY A 59 5.68 -1.68 25.31
N TYR A 60 4.88 -2.56 25.89
CA TYR A 60 5.36 -3.77 26.56
C TYR A 60 4.90 -5.00 25.81
N CYS A 61 5.84 -5.89 25.49
CA CYS A 61 5.56 -7.19 24.89
C CYS A 61 6.00 -8.30 25.85
N ARG A 62 5.04 -9.11 26.30
CA ARG A 62 5.31 -10.30 27.13
C ARG A 62 5.62 -11.56 26.32
N ILE A 63 5.48 -11.50 25.01
CA ILE A 63 5.67 -12.66 24.13
C ILE A 63 7.18 -12.88 24.00
N PRO A 64 7.68 -14.09 24.28
CA PRO A 64 9.08 -14.43 24.02
C PRO A 64 9.35 -14.26 22.52
N THR A 65 10.14 -13.24 22.18
CA THR A 65 10.52 -12.95 20.81
C THR A 65 11.93 -13.50 20.57
N PRO A 66 12.12 -14.43 19.61
CA PRO A 66 13.44 -14.93 19.26
C PRO A 66 14.43 -13.82 18.89
N GLY A 67 15.69 -13.97 19.32
CA GLY A 67 16.76 -12.98 19.09
C GLY A 67 16.93 -12.54 17.63
N LYS A 68 16.70 -13.45 16.68
CA LYS A 68 16.76 -13.19 15.23
C LYS A 68 15.79 -12.13 14.70
N TYR A 69 14.79 -11.72 15.49
CA TYR A 69 13.86 -10.64 15.14
C TYR A 69 14.27 -9.28 15.71
N PHE A 70 15.51 -9.19 16.21
CA PHE A 70 16.14 -7.95 16.61
C PHE A 70 17.40 -7.73 15.79
N TYR A 71 17.55 -6.51 15.28
CA TYR A 71 18.72 -6.05 14.55
C TYR A 71 19.49 -5.07 15.42
N ARG A 72 20.79 -5.30 15.60
CA ARG A 72 21.66 -4.38 16.35
C ARG A 72 22.31 -3.41 15.37
N ASP A 73 22.04 -2.14 15.56
CA ASP A 73 22.71 -1.05 14.85
C ASP A 73 23.88 -0.59 15.71
N GLU A 74 25.09 -0.98 15.34
CA GLU A 74 26.31 -0.68 16.11
C GLU A 74 26.69 0.80 16.01
N GLU A 75 26.49 1.42 14.84
CA GLU A 75 26.78 2.83 14.59
C GLU A 75 25.95 3.74 15.51
N ARG A 76 24.66 3.41 15.68
CA ARG A 76 23.74 4.17 16.54
C ARG A 76 23.65 3.63 17.96
N GLY A 77 24.26 2.48 18.24
CA GLY A 77 24.21 1.81 19.54
C GLY A 77 22.81 1.34 19.96
N ILE A 78 21.89 1.13 19.02
CA ILE A 78 20.49 0.79 19.31
C ILE A 78 20.11 -0.63 18.88
N LEU A 79 19.02 -1.14 19.46
CA LEU A 79 18.37 -2.38 19.02
C LEU A 79 17.08 -2.02 18.28
N VAL A 80 16.87 -2.58 17.09
CA VAL A 80 15.72 -2.32 16.22
C VAL A 80 14.95 -3.59 15.95
N ALA A 81 13.62 -3.52 15.90
CA ALA A 81 12.80 -4.65 15.45
C ALA A 81 13.15 -4.99 13.99
N SER A 82 13.37 -6.27 13.66
CA SER A 82 13.61 -6.68 12.27
C SER A 82 12.45 -6.22 11.34
N PRO A 83 12.64 -6.16 10.01
CA PRO A 83 11.56 -5.79 9.10
C PRO A 83 10.31 -6.65 9.30
N GLU A 84 10.48 -7.95 9.56
CA GLU A 84 9.36 -8.86 9.78
C GLU A 84 8.59 -8.59 11.06
N LEU A 85 9.30 -8.30 12.15
CA LEU A 85 8.68 -7.94 13.43
C LEU A 85 8.02 -6.56 13.34
N THR A 86 8.65 -5.63 12.63
CA THR A 86 8.12 -4.29 12.39
C THR A 86 6.76 -4.34 11.68
N TYR A 87 6.65 -5.09 10.57
CA TYR A 87 5.38 -5.29 9.89
C TYR A 87 4.31 -5.89 10.82
N LEU A 88 4.66 -6.92 11.60
CA LEU A 88 3.73 -7.55 12.54
C LEU A 88 3.24 -6.59 13.63
N GLN A 89 4.09 -5.65 14.06
CA GLN A 89 3.77 -4.66 15.10
C GLN A 89 2.79 -3.58 14.61
N ILE A 90 2.92 -3.13 13.36
CA ILE A 90 2.10 -2.03 12.79
C ILE A 90 0.78 -2.52 12.19
N VAL A 91 0.68 -3.80 11.78
CA VAL A 91 -0.51 -4.32 11.08
C VAL A 91 -1.81 -4.16 11.87
N LYS A 92 -1.74 -4.09 13.20
CA LYS A 92 -2.93 -3.89 14.06
C LYS A 92 -3.60 -2.54 13.80
N ASP A 93 -2.84 -1.54 13.35
CA ASP A 93 -3.28 -0.17 13.10
C ASP A 93 -3.91 0.00 11.70
N LEU A 94 -3.67 -0.96 10.80
CA LEU A 94 -4.06 -0.89 9.38
C LEU A 94 -5.37 -1.63 9.08
N ASP A 95 -6.14 -1.19 8.08
CA ASP A 95 -7.17 -2.05 7.48
C ASP A 95 -6.54 -3.19 6.65
N ILE A 96 -7.36 -4.10 6.11
CA ILE A 96 -6.83 -5.28 5.39
C ILE A 96 -6.13 -4.91 4.08
N HIS A 97 -6.58 -3.89 3.36
CA HIS A 97 -5.96 -3.45 2.10
C HIS A 97 -4.61 -2.81 2.36
N LEU A 98 -4.54 -1.88 3.31
CA LEU A 98 -3.27 -1.29 3.74
C LEU A 98 -2.31 -2.35 4.30
N ALA A 99 -2.82 -3.34 5.06
CA ALA A 99 -1.98 -4.43 5.56
C ALA A 99 -1.38 -5.29 4.43
N ILE A 100 -2.09 -5.45 3.30
CA ILE A 100 -1.57 -6.15 2.12
C ILE A 100 -0.56 -5.26 1.39
N LEU A 101 -0.92 -4.00 1.12
CA LEU A 101 -0.08 -3.04 0.41
C LEU A 101 1.27 -2.83 1.13
N VAL A 102 1.23 -2.57 2.43
CA VAL A 102 2.45 -2.40 3.23
C VAL A 102 3.27 -3.70 3.25
N ALA A 103 2.65 -4.89 3.27
CA ALA A 103 3.41 -6.13 3.16
C ALA A 103 4.15 -6.26 1.81
N ILE A 104 3.52 -5.81 0.71
CA ILE A 104 4.15 -5.73 -0.61
C ILE A 104 5.34 -4.77 -0.57
N TYR A 105 5.20 -3.60 0.06
CA TYR A 105 6.26 -2.60 0.19
C TYR A 105 7.47 -3.07 1.00
N PHE A 106 7.26 -3.82 2.09
CA PHE A 106 8.34 -4.50 2.80
C PHE A 106 9.12 -5.50 1.92
N CYS A 107 8.50 -5.98 0.84
CA CYS A 107 9.07 -6.93 -0.11
C CYS A 107 9.35 -6.30 -1.49
N ALA A 108 9.33 -4.97 -1.58
CA ALA A 108 9.48 -4.23 -2.82
C ALA A 108 10.95 -3.97 -3.15
N TYR A 109 11.19 -3.63 -4.41
CA TYR A 109 12.49 -3.44 -5.02
C TYR A 109 12.62 -1.98 -5.49
N PRO A 110 13.01 -1.06 -4.60
CA PRO A 110 12.87 0.38 -4.82
C PRO A 110 13.72 0.95 -5.96
N ARG A 111 14.77 0.24 -6.38
CA ARG A 111 15.64 0.63 -7.50
C ARG A 111 15.57 -0.38 -8.66
N GLY A 112 14.39 -0.96 -8.86
CA GLY A 112 14.16 -2.00 -9.87
C GLY A 112 14.66 -3.38 -9.46
N MET A 113 14.52 -4.36 -10.36
CA MET A 113 14.70 -5.79 -10.08
C MET A 113 16.12 -6.23 -9.72
N TYR A 114 17.11 -5.37 -9.93
CA TYR A 114 18.49 -5.59 -9.50
C TYR A 114 18.77 -5.16 -8.05
N SER A 115 17.82 -4.47 -7.40
CA SER A 115 17.92 -4.10 -5.98
C SER A 115 17.53 -5.26 -5.04
N GLN A 116 17.67 -5.06 -3.72
CA GLN A 116 17.27 -6.05 -2.71
C GLN A 116 16.09 -5.56 -1.88
N PRO A 117 15.10 -6.42 -1.60
CA PRO A 117 14.00 -6.07 -0.70
C PRO A 117 14.43 -6.20 0.77
N LEU A 118 13.77 -5.44 1.66
CA LEU A 118 14.03 -5.53 3.11
C LEU A 118 13.75 -6.93 3.67
N THR A 119 12.74 -7.62 3.12
CA THR A 119 12.38 -8.97 3.51
C THR A 119 11.62 -9.68 2.39
N THR A 120 11.03 -10.84 2.68
CA THR A 120 10.21 -11.61 1.74
C THR A 120 8.85 -11.95 2.37
N PRO A 121 7.81 -12.23 1.55
CA PRO A 121 6.51 -12.66 2.06
C PRO A 121 6.60 -13.92 2.92
N ARG A 122 7.57 -14.81 2.62
CA ARG A 122 7.85 -16.01 3.42
C ARG A 122 8.37 -15.64 4.82
N LYS A 123 9.41 -14.81 4.91
CA LYS A 123 9.98 -14.37 6.20
C LYS A 123 8.94 -13.63 7.07
N LEU A 124 8.14 -12.75 6.46
CA LEU A 124 7.01 -12.09 7.14
C LEU A 124 6.01 -13.10 7.73
N ARG A 125 5.65 -14.12 6.95
CA ARG A 125 4.72 -15.17 7.36
C ARG A 125 5.31 -16.04 8.48
N ASP A 126 6.58 -16.37 8.39
CA ASP A 126 7.27 -17.18 9.39
C ASP A 126 7.38 -16.44 10.73
N CYS A 127 7.66 -15.13 10.70
CA CYS A 127 7.59 -14.27 11.89
C CYS A 127 6.20 -14.27 12.53
N ALA A 128 5.15 -14.00 11.74
CA ALA A 128 3.78 -14.01 12.24
C ALA A 128 3.35 -15.39 12.78
N ARG A 129 3.86 -16.49 12.22
CA ARG A 129 3.61 -17.86 12.72
C ARG A 129 4.30 -18.12 14.05
N ALA A 130 5.56 -17.71 14.19
CA ALA A 130 6.38 -17.89 15.38
C ALA A 130 5.82 -17.13 16.60
N LEU A 131 5.39 -15.88 16.41
CA LEU A 131 4.95 -14.99 17.49
C LEU A 131 3.46 -15.14 17.80
N LYS A 132 3.06 -16.34 18.24
CA LYS A 132 1.67 -16.65 18.65
C LYS A 132 1.21 -15.71 19.76
N GLY A 133 -0.04 -15.25 19.68
CA GLY A 133 -0.64 -14.33 20.65
C GLY A 133 -0.33 -12.85 20.42
N MET A 134 0.54 -12.49 19.48
CA MET A 134 0.86 -11.09 19.21
C MET A 134 -0.34 -10.36 18.59
N ARG A 135 -0.61 -9.14 19.06
CA ARG A 135 -1.65 -8.28 18.51
C ARG A 135 -1.36 -8.04 17.02
N GLY A 136 -2.38 -8.12 16.18
CA GLY A 136 -2.23 -7.99 14.73
C GLY A 136 -1.90 -9.28 13.98
N ARG A 137 -1.44 -10.35 14.66
CA ARG A 137 -1.05 -11.63 14.02
C ARG A 137 -2.09 -12.19 13.06
N ARG A 138 -3.36 -12.28 13.47
CA ARG A 138 -4.45 -12.83 12.63
C ARG A 138 -4.62 -12.00 11.35
N LYS A 139 -4.50 -10.66 11.46
CA LYS A 139 -4.61 -9.74 10.32
C LYS A 139 -3.40 -9.88 9.39
N ALA A 140 -2.18 -9.92 9.93
CA ALA A 140 -0.96 -10.19 9.17
C ALA A 140 -1.06 -11.50 8.39
N LEU A 141 -1.41 -12.61 9.03
CA LEU A 141 -1.55 -13.90 8.34
C LEU A 141 -2.63 -13.88 7.25
N ARG A 142 -3.70 -13.10 7.42
CA ARG A 142 -4.73 -12.91 6.39
C ARG A 142 -4.19 -12.10 5.21
N ALA A 143 -3.49 -10.99 5.48
CA ALA A 143 -2.92 -10.12 4.46
C ALA A 143 -1.82 -10.84 3.65
N LEU A 144 -0.93 -11.56 4.33
CA LEU A 144 0.20 -12.30 3.73
C LEU A 144 -0.23 -13.48 2.84
N LYS A 145 -1.52 -13.79 2.73
CA LYS A 145 -2.05 -14.69 1.69
C LYS A 145 -1.98 -14.05 0.29
N TYR A 146 -1.99 -12.73 0.23
CA TYR A 146 -2.10 -11.95 -1.00
C TYR A 146 -0.85 -11.14 -1.33
N ALA A 147 0.03 -10.89 -0.36
CA ALA A 147 1.29 -10.20 -0.61
C ALA A 147 2.23 -11.04 -1.51
N LYS A 148 2.83 -10.37 -2.50
CA LYS A 148 3.86 -10.92 -3.40
C LYS A 148 5.08 -10.00 -3.40
N ALA A 149 6.24 -10.58 -3.67
CA ALA A 149 7.48 -9.83 -3.89
C ALA A 149 7.55 -9.39 -5.37
N GLY A 150 8.45 -8.44 -5.66
CA GLY A 150 8.74 -8.00 -7.03
C GLY A 150 8.07 -6.70 -7.43
N CYS A 151 7.34 -6.05 -6.54
CA CYS A 151 6.81 -4.70 -6.79
C CYS A 151 7.96 -3.69 -6.93
N ASN A 152 7.94 -2.87 -7.98
CA ASN A 152 8.96 -1.84 -8.21
C ASN A 152 8.40 -0.40 -8.09
N SER A 153 7.07 -0.23 -7.98
CA SER A 153 6.43 1.08 -7.86
C SER A 153 5.13 1.04 -7.04
N PRO A 154 4.71 2.17 -6.43
CA PRO A 154 3.46 2.24 -5.66
C PRO A 154 2.23 1.88 -6.49
N ARG A 155 2.16 2.38 -7.73
CA ARG A 155 1.02 2.14 -8.62
C ARG A 155 0.93 0.68 -9.04
N GLU A 156 2.05 0.05 -9.36
CA GLU A 156 2.06 -1.39 -9.66
C GLU A 156 1.45 -2.22 -8.54
N ALA A 157 1.76 -1.90 -7.28
CA ALA A 157 1.20 -2.62 -6.13
C ALA A 157 -0.33 -2.57 -6.10
N LEU A 158 -0.91 -1.43 -6.48
CA LEU A 158 -2.35 -1.21 -6.49
C LEU A 158 -3.03 -1.85 -7.69
N VAL A 159 -2.41 -1.79 -8.88
CA VAL A 159 -2.87 -2.56 -10.05
C VAL A 159 -2.88 -4.04 -9.73
N PHE A 160 -1.79 -4.55 -9.15
CA PHE A 160 -1.70 -5.93 -8.69
C PHE A 160 -2.82 -6.27 -7.71
N MET A 161 -3.12 -5.41 -6.74
CA MET A 161 -4.20 -5.63 -5.79
C MET A 161 -5.57 -5.65 -6.49
N ALA A 162 -5.84 -4.72 -7.40
CA ALA A 162 -7.09 -4.66 -8.16
C ALA A 162 -7.30 -5.88 -9.07
N LEU A 163 -6.23 -6.45 -9.62
CA LEU A 163 -6.31 -7.61 -10.50
C LEU A 163 -6.30 -8.94 -9.74
N SER A 164 -5.44 -9.08 -8.71
CA SER A 164 -5.17 -10.37 -8.08
C SER A 164 -6.02 -10.68 -6.84
N LEU A 165 -6.47 -9.66 -6.10
CA LEU A 165 -7.24 -9.90 -4.88
C LEU A 165 -8.58 -10.58 -5.20
N PRO A 166 -9.13 -11.40 -4.29
CA PRO A 166 -10.45 -11.98 -4.49
C PRO A 166 -11.52 -10.88 -4.53
N ASN A 167 -12.66 -11.17 -5.16
CA ASN A 167 -13.80 -10.25 -5.21
C ASN A 167 -14.21 -9.72 -3.83
N ALA A 168 -14.10 -10.54 -2.77
CA ALA A 168 -14.44 -10.13 -1.41
C ALA A 168 -13.50 -9.08 -0.80
N LEU A 169 -12.38 -8.79 -1.49
CA LEU A 169 -11.44 -7.73 -1.21
C LEU A 169 -11.36 -6.73 -2.37
N GLY A 170 -12.30 -6.77 -3.33
CA GLY A 170 -12.42 -5.75 -4.38
C GLY A 170 -11.52 -5.94 -5.59
N GLY A 171 -10.84 -7.09 -5.72
CA GLY A 171 -10.06 -7.42 -6.91
C GLY A 171 -10.74 -8.43 -7.83
N MET A 172 -10.14 -8.69 -8.99
CA MET A 172 -10.67 -9.58 -10.05
C MET A 172 -10.36 -11.08 -9.85
N GLY A 173 -9.55 -11.44 -8.87
CA GLY A 173 -9.24 -12.84 -8.54
C GLY A 173 -8.21 -13.52 -9.46
N LEU A 174 -7.34 -12.76 -10.13
CA LEU A 174 -6.22 -13.29 -10.93
C LEU A 174 -5.07 -13.78 -10.04
N ARG A 175 -5.28 -14.90 -9.36
CA ARG A 175 -4.39 -15.41 -8.28
C ARG A 175 -2.96 -15.77 -8.73
N ALA A 176 -2.77 -16.08 -10.00
CA ALA A 176 -1.48 -16.46 -10.57
C ALA A 176 -0.63 -15.26 -11.03
N LEU A 177 -1.16 -14.03 -10.92
CA LEU A 177 -0.47 -12.81 -11.35
C LEU A 177 0.86 -12.65 -10.60
N ARG A 178 1.92 -12.33 -11.34
CA ARG A 178 3.27 -12.10 -10.80
C ARG A 178 3.76 -10.73 -11.23
N PHE A 179 4.39 -10.01 -10.30
CA PHE A 179 5.10 -8.77 -10.62
C PHE A 179 6.36 -9.03 -11.43
N ASN A 180 6.74 -8.07 -12.27
CA ASN A 180 8.08 -7.88 -12.83
C ASN A 180 8.73 -9.21 -13.24
N ARG A 181 8.01 -10.00 -14.04
CA ARG A 181 8.50 -11.31 -14.45
C ARG A 181 9.60 -11.11 -15.50
N ARG A 182 10.78 -11.67 -15.24
CA ARG A 182 11.89 -11.66 -16.20
C ARG A 182 11.60 -12.54 -17.40
N PHE A 183 11.76 -11.99 -18.60
CA PHE A 183 11.75 -12.66 -19.89
C PHE A 183 13.08 -12.40 -20.59
N VAL A 184 13.53 -13.38 -21.38
CA VAL A 184 14.76 -13.30 -22.17
C VAL A 184 14.36 -13.43 -23.64
N PHE A 185 14.75 -12.45 -24.44
CA PHE A 185 14.43 -12.35 -25.86
C PHE A 185 15.69 -12.53 -26.69
N GLY A 186 15.52 -13.08 -27.90
CA GLY A 186 16.62 -13.39 -28.82
C GLY A 186 17.16 -14.82 -28.66
N VAL A 187 17.63 -15.38 -29.78
CA VAL A 187 18.39 -16.63 -29.77
C VAL A 187 19.83 -16.28 -29.35
N ARG A 188 20.48 -17.10 -28.52
CA ARG A 188 21.95 -17.08 -28.37
C ARG A 188 22.58 -17.49 -29.70
N ASP A 189 22.59 -16.60 -30.70
CA ASP A 189 23.38 -16.82 -31.90
C ASP A 189 24.73 -16.13 -31.72
N ALA A 190 25.64 -16.86 -31.07
CA ALA A 190 27.01 -16.41 -30.82
C ALA A 190 27.77 -16.02 -32.10
N ARG A 191 27.30 -16.45 -33.28
CA ARG A 191 27.91 -16.12 -34.58
C ARG A 191 27.56 -14.71 -35.06
N ARG A 192 26.48 -14.10 -34.56
CA ARG A 192 26.07 -12.73 -34.90
C ARG A 192 26.46 -11.69 -33.85
N GLY A 193 26.98 -12.12 -32.70
CA GLY A 193 27.34 -11.21 -31.61
C GLY A 193 26.14 -10.53 -30.93
N GLU A 194 24.92 -11.02 -31.16
CA GLU A 194 23.71 -10.47 -30.56
C GLU A 194 23.54 -11.03 -29.14
N GLU A 195 23.67 -10.17 -28.13
CA GLU A 195 23.41 -10.56 -26.75
C GLU A 195 21.91 -10.70 -26.48
N PRO A 196 21.49 -11.72 -25.72
CA PRO A 196 20.10 -11.90 -25.34
C PRO A 196 19.62 -10.70 -24.52
N VAL A 197 18.47 -10.18 -24.89
CA VAL A 197 17.89 -8.99 -24.27
C VAL A 197 16.97 -9.41 -23.14
N GLU A 198 17.21 -8.91 -21.92
CA GLU A 198 16.30 -9.13 -20.80
C GLU A 198 15.24 -8.02 -20.70
N ARG A 199 13.98 -8.41 -20.44
CA ARG A 199 12.90 -7.49 -20.05
C ARG A 199 12.16 -8.01 -18.83
N PHE A 200 11.54 -7.08 -18.11
CA PHE A 200 10.63 -7.37 -17.02
C PHE A 200 9.26 -6.86 -17.40
N ALA A 201 8.29 -7.78 -17.47
CA ALA A 201 6.88 -7.43 -17.65
C ALA A 201 6.30 -7.00 -16.31
N ASP A 202 5.60 -5.85 -16.25
CA ASP A 202 5.01 -5.34 -15.00
C ASP A 202 4.16 -6.41 -14.31
N PHE A 203 3.31 -7.10 -15.09
CA PHE A 203 2.61 -8.28 -14.64
C PHE A 203 2.61 -9.43 -15.65
N ALA A 204 2.70 -10.66 -15.15
CA ALA A 204 2.59 -11.86 -15.97
C ALA A 204 1.62 -12.89 -15.39
N LEU A 205 0.82 -13.47 -16.27
CA LEU A 205 0.03 -14.69 -16.09
C LEU A 205 0.61 -15.77 -17.00
N GLU A 206 1.73 -16.38 -16.55
CA GLU A 206 2.50 -17.34 -17.35
C GLU A 206 1.64 -18.52 -17.84
N GLU A 207 0.75 -19.04 -17.00
CA GLU A 207 -0.17 -20.14 -17.33
C GLU A 207 -1.17 -19.78 -18.43
N CYS A 208 -1.52 -18.50 -18.55
CA CYS A 208 -2.44 -18.01 -19.58
C CYS A 208 -1.70 -17.41 -20.79
N LYS A 209 -0.36 -17.37 -20.76
CA LYS A 209 0.45 -16.68 -21.77
C LYS A 209 0.04 -15.22 -21.96
N VAL A 210 -0.24 -14.53 -20.86
CA VAL A 210 -0.62 -13.10 -20.87
C VAL A 210 0.38 -12.28 -20.09
N VAL A 211 0.77 -11.14 -20.64
CA VAL A 211 1.48 -10.05 -19.98
C VAL A 211 0.57 -8.84 -19.91
N ILE A 212 0.59 -8.14 -18.78
CA ILE A 212 -0.11 -6.87 -18.61
C ILE A 212 0.94 -5.80 -18.30
N GLU A 213 1.03 -4.79 -19.15
CA GLU A 213 1.93 -3.65 -19.01
C GLU A 213 1.13 -2.44 -18.51
N TYR A 214 1.60 -1.78 -17.45
CA TYR A 214 0.94 -0.61 -16.90
C TYR A 214 1.55 0.67 -17.47
N ASN A 215 0.76 1.40 -18.26
CA ASN A 215 1.20 2.65 -18.86
C ASN A 215 0.71 3.86 -18.06
N SER A 216 1.67 4.55 -17.43
CA SER A 216 1.39 5.75 -16.65
C SER A 216 1.20 7.03 -17.48
N LEU A 217 1.47 7.01 -18.79
CA LEU A 217 1.40 8.19 -19.65
C LEU A 217 -0.03 8.50 -20.09
N THR A 218 -0.44 9.76 -19.88
CA THR A 218 -1.69 10.35 -20.40
C THR A 218 -1.43 10.97 -21.78
N HIS A 219 -1.94 10.33 -22.84
CA HIS A 219 -2.31 10.90 -24.15
C HIS A 219 -1.42 11.95 -24.87
N HIS A 220 -0.10 11.97 -24.65
CA HIS A 220 0.87 12.66 -25.53
C HIS A 220 2.05 11.73 -25.85
N ALA A 221 1.78 10.62 -26.53
CA ALA A 221 2.82 9.69 -26.96
C ALA A 221 3.46 10.19 -28.27
N SER A 222 4.77 10.45 -28.25
CA SER A 222 5.55 10.65 -29.48
C SER A 222 5.51 9.40 -30.35
N ALA A 223 5.74 9.54 -31.67
CA ALA A 223 5.83 8.41 -32.59
C ALA A 223 6.87 7.36 -32.12
N GLU A 224 7.95 7.82 -31.49
CA GLU A 224 8.99 6.95 -30.92
C GLU A 224 8.47 6.09 -29.75
N ALA A 225 7.65 6.65 -28.86
CA ALA A 225 7.03 5.91 -27.77
C ALA A 225 6.07 4.84 -28.31
N GLN A 226 5.28 5.17 -29.33
CA GLN A 226 4.39 4.21 -29.99
C GLN A 226 5.16 3.06 -30.65
N MET A 227 6.23 3.36 -31.37
CA MET A 227 7.09 2.33 -31.98
C MET A 227 7.75 1.43 -30.93
N LYS A 228 8.13 1.99 -29.78
CA LYS A 228 8.69 1.21 -28.66
C LYS A 228 7.65 0.25 -28.08
N ASP A 229 6.41 0.70 -27.89
CA ASP A 229 5.31 -0.15 -27.40
C ASP A 229 4.98 -1.27 -28.40
N VAL A 230 4.91 -0.96 -29.70
CA VAL A 230 4.72 -1.96 -30.76
C VAL A 230 5.84 -2.99 -30.76
N ARG A 231 7.11 -2.56 -30.65
CA ARG A 231 8.24 -3.48 -30.56
C ARG A 231 8.13 -4.39 -29.34
N ARG A 232 7.77 -3.85 -28.19
CA ARG A 232 7.59 -4.62 -26.95
C ARG A 232 6.46 -5.64 -27.07
N GLN A 233 5.36 -5.29 -27.74
CA GLN A 233 4.29 -6.25 -28.03
C GLN A 233 4.76 -7.38 -28.95
N MET A 234 5.52 -7.06 -30.01
CA MET A 234 6.10 -8.07 -30.90
C MET A 234 7.10 -9.00 -30.18
N GLU A 235 7.91 -8.45 -29.28
CA GLU A 235 8.85 -9.23 -28.45
C GLU A 235 8.09 -10.29 -27.63
N PHE A 236 7.02 -9.92 -26.93
CA PHE A 236 6.20 -10.87 -26.17
C PHE A 236 5.44 -11.86 -27.08
N ALA A 237 4.91 -11.39 -28.21
CA ALA A 237 4.22 -12.23 -29.17
C ALA A 237 5.13 -13.33 -29.73
N ALA A 238 6.42 -13.03 -29.96
CA ALA A 238 7.41 -14.01 -30.38
C ALA A 238 7.65 -15.13 -29.34
N LEU A 239 7.40 -14.87 -28.05
CA LEU A 239 7.43 -15.88 -26.98
C LEU A 239 6.06 -16.56 -26.78
N GLY A 240 5.09 -16.28 -27.65
CA GLY A 240 3.72 -16.78 -27.58
C GLY A 240 2.89 -16.13 -26.48
N PHE A 241 3.26 -14.92 -26.01
CA PHE A 241 2.50 -14.16 -25.02
C PHE A 241 1.66 -13.05 -25.67
N GLU A 242 0.42 -12.93 -25.23
CA GLU A 242 -0.43 -11.77 -25.53
C GLU A 242 -0.13 -10.64 -24.55
N CYS A 243 0.19 -9.45 -25.06
CA CYS A 243 0.52 -8.28 -24.26
C CYS A 243 -0.67 -7.31 -24.22
N VAL A 244 -1.16 -7.01 -23.02
CA VAL A 244 -2.30 -6.13 -22.77
C VAL A 244 -1.83 -4.87 -22.05
N ASN A 245 -2.11 -3.70 -22.61
CA ASN A 245 -1.79 -2.43 -21.95
C ASN A 245 -2.93 -2.01 -21.01
N MET A 246 -2.58 -1.61 -19.80
CA MET A 246 -3.49 -0.97 -18.85
C MET A 246 -3.06 0.47 -18.59
N TYR A 247 -3.95 1.42 -18.83
CA TYR A 247 -3.67 2.84 -18.68
C TYR A 247 -4.07 3.37 -17.30
N THR A 248 -3.52 4.52 -16.92
CA THR A 248 -3.85 5.18 -15.65
C THR A 248 -5.35 5.48 -15.50
N SER A 249 -6.01 5.92 -16.57
CA SER A 249 -7.47 6.19 -16.56
C SER A 249 -8.27 4.95 -16.16
N GLN A 250 -7.91 3.78 -16.69
CA GLN A 250 -8.53 2.49 -16.37
C GLN A 250 -8.34 2.06 -14.92
N MET A 251 -7.36 2.60 -14.18
CA MET A 251 -7.24 2.35 -12.74
C MET A 251 -8.04 3.35 -11.91
N SER A 252 -8.03 4.62 -12.33
CA SER A 252 -8.67 5.72 -11.60
C SER A 252 -10.19 5.74 -11.77
N ASP A 253 -10.69 5.54 -13.00
CA ASP A 253 -12.12 5.55 -13.31
C ASP A 253 -12.74 4.15 -13.12
N PRO A 254 -13.83 4.02 -12.32
CA PRO A 254 -14.49 2.73 -12.12
C PRO A 254 -15.04 2.07 -13.39
N SER A 255 -15.52 2.86 -14.36
CA SER A 255 -16.14 2.37 -15.59
C SER A 255 -15.09 1.91 -16.59
N ASP A 256 -14.02 2.68 -16.76
CA ASP A 256 -12.89 2.29 -17.59
C ASP A 256 -12.23 1.01 -17.04
N PHE A 257 -12.16 0.87 -15.71
CA PHE A 257 -11.71 -0.38 -15.09
C PHE A 257 -12.63 -1.56 -15.42
N GLU A 258 -13.95 -1.38 -15.36
CA GLU A 258 -14.89 -2.44 -15.72
C GLU A 258 -14.70 -2.86 -17.18
N GLN A 259 -14.63 -1.90 -18.11
CA GLN A 259 -14.43 -2.18 -19.52
C GLN A 259 -13.12 -2.97 -19.74
N PHE A 260 -12.03 -2.52 -19.10
CA PHE A 260 -10.76 -3.23 -19.13
C PHE A 260 -10.89 -4.67 -18.57
N ALA A 261 -11.54 -4.84 -17.43
CA ALA A 261 -11.70 -6.14 -16.79
C ALA A 261 -12.57 -7.09 -17.64
N LEU A 262 -13.67 -6.61 -18.22
CA LEU A 262 -14.52 -7.40 -19.12
C LEU A 262 -13.76 -7.81 -20.38
N TYR A 263 -12.99 -6.90 -20.97
CA TYR A 263 -12.12 -7.19 -22.10
C TYR A 263 -11.07 -8.25 -21.73
N LEU A 264 -10.30 -8.03 -20.66
CA LEU A 264 -9.26 -8.95 -20.19
C LEU A 264 -9.83 -10.35 -19.92
N PHE A 265 -10.99 -10.46 -19.28
CA PHE A 265 -11.57 -11.77 -19.00
C PHE A 265 -12.13 -12.44 -20.26
N SER A 266 -12.96 -11.73 -21.03
CA SER A 266 -13.69 -12.35 -22.15
C SER A 266 -12.84 -12.58 -23.40
N GLN A 267 -12.01 -11.61 -23.78
CA GLN A 267 -11.27 -11.63 -25.03
C GLN A 267 -9.89 -12.27 -24.86
N VAL A 268 -9.19 -11.93 -23.78
CA VAL A 268 -7.79 -12.35 -23.56
C VAL A 268 -7.76 -13.68 -22.81
N LEU A 269 -8.31 -13.72 -21.59
CA LEU A 269 -8.24 -14.92 -20.74
C LEU A 269 -9.25 -16.01 -21.10
N ARG A 270 -10.18 -15.73 -22.03
CA ARG A 270 -11.28 -16.62 -22.45
C ARG A 270 -12.06 -17.20 -21.26
N LYS A 271 -12.28 -16.36 -20.24
CA LYS A 271 -12.97 -16.68 -18.99
C LYS A 271 -14.14 -15.74 -18.77
N ARG A 272 -15.19 -16.24 -18.11
CA ARG A 272 -16.30 -15.39 -17.67
C ARG A 272 -15.96 -14.74 -16.33
N LEU A 273 -15.92 -13.41 -16.29
CA LEU A 273 -15.84 -12.66 -15.04
C LEU A 273 -17.15 -12.86 -14.25
N ARG A 274 -17.03 -13.28 -12.99
CA ARG A 274 -18.17 -13.50 -12.10
C ARG A 274 -17.89 -12.91 -10.73
N ILE A 275 -18.54 -11.80 -10.42
CA ILE A 275 -18.48 -11.17 -9.11
C ILE A 275 -19.63 -11.73 -8.25
N ARG A 276 -19.27 -12.46 -7.19
CA ARG A 276 -20.22 -13.20 -6.34
C ARG A 276 -20.23 -12.69 -4.90
N THR A 277 -20.00 -11.39 -4.70
CA THR A 277 -19.98 -10.81 -3.36
C THR A 277 -20.51 -9.38 -3.38
N PRO A 278 -21.47 -9.06 -2.50
CA PRO A 278 -22.07 -7.74 -2.47
C PRO A 278 -21.11 -6.67 -1.93
N ARG A 279 -20.03 -7.07 -1.22
CA ARG A 279 -19.00 -6.14 -0.72
C ARG A 279 -17.93 -5.79 -1.76
N PHE A 280 -18.00 -6.32 -2.99
CA PHE A 280 -16.98 -6.09 -4.01
C PHE A 280 -16.69 -4.61 -4.20
N TRP A 281 -17.72 -3.80 -4.42
CA TRP A 281 -17.58 -2.38 -4.68
C TRP A 281 -17.04 -1.59 -3.50
N GLN A 282 -17.48 -1.91 -2.27
CA GLN A 282 -16.88 -1.34 -1.06
C GLN A 282 -15.38 -1.51 -1.03
N MET A 283 -14.95 -2.73 -1.31
CA MET A 283 -13.56 -3.13 -1.18
C MET A 283 -12.73 -2.64 -2.39
N ARG A 284 -13.36 -2.48 -3.56
CA ARG A 284 -12.74 -1.92 -4.76
C ARG A 284 -12.52 -0.42 -4.62
N LEU A 285 -13.52 0.33 -4.15
CA LEU A 285 -13.39 1.75 -3.82
C LEU A 285 -12.27 1.95 -2.81
N ARG A 286 -12.14 1.05 -1.81
CA ARG A 286 -11.01 1.10 -0.88
C ARG A 286 -9.64 0.93 -1.55
N ILE A 287 -9.53 0.16 -2.63
CA ILE A 287 -8.28 0.09 -3.42
C ILE A 287 -8.07 1.38 -4.21
N GLN A 288 -9.14 1.97 -4.75
CA GLN A 288 -9.06 3.23 -5.50
C GLN A 288 -8.69 4.44 -4.61
N GLU A 289 -9.19 4.49 -3.39
CA GLU A 289 -8.78 5.45 -2.35
C GLU A 289 -7.29 5.35 -2.00
N LEU A 290 -6.58 4.31 -2.45
CA LEU A 290 -5.13 4.19 -2.27
C LEU A 290 -4.37 4.61 -3.55
N LEU A 291 -5.03 4.69 -4.72
CA LEU A 291 -4.44 5.11 -6.00
C LEU A 291 -4.26 6.63 -6.08
N VAL A 292 -5.26 7.33 -5.57
CA VAL A 292 -5.20 8.73 -5.19
C VAL A 292 -4.69 8.61 -3.76
N GLU A 293 -3.45 8.92 -3.44
CA GLU A 293 -3.11 10.25 -2.98
C GLU A 293 -1.60 10.22 -2.65
N PRO A 294 -0.75 11.06 -3.28
CA PRO A 294 0.45 11.49 -2.57
C PRO A 294 0.03 12.18 -1.25
N PRO A 295 0.86 12.13 -0.21
CA PRO A 295 0.60 12.90 1.00
C PRO A 295 0.37 14.36 0.60
N ILE A 296 -0.64 15.01 1.19
CA ILE A 296 -0.88 16.43 0.95
C ILE A 296 0.42 17.14 1.30
N ALA A 297 1.00 17.86 0.34
CA ALA A 297 2.29 18.52 0.53
C ALA A 297 2.23 19.37 1.82
N PRO A 298 3.29 19.43 2.63
CA PRO A 298 3.29 20.18 3.88
C PRO A 298 2.83 21.63 3.69
N GLU A 299 3.17 22.23 2.56
CA GLU A 299 2.76 23.57 2.12
C GLU A 299 1.24 23.71 1.96
N VAL A 300 0.57 22.67 1.45
CA VAL A 300 -0.88 22.60 1.28
C VAL A 300 -1.57 22.23 2.59
N ALA A 301 -0.92 21.43 3.44
CA ALA A 301 -1.43 21.11 4.79
C ALA A 301 -1.34 22.29 5.77
N GLY A 302 -0.39 23.21 5.55
CA GLY A 302 -0.26 24.46 6.31
C GLY A 302 -1.29 25.54 5.92
N ASP A 303 -1.97 25.36 4.78
CA ASP A 303 -2.99 26.28 4.26
C ASP A 303 -4.38 25.63 4.43
N SER A 304 -5.12 26.06 5.45
CA SER A 304 -6.40 25.47 5.84
C SER A 304 -7.43 25.43 4.70
N ASP A 305 -7.45 26.45 3.84
CA ASP A 305 -8.43 26.58 2.76
C ASP A 305 -8.07 25.66 1.59
N ARG A 306 -6.79 25.60 1.23
CA ARG A 306 -6.31 24.63 0.22
C ARG A 306 -6.45 23.19 0.69
N TYR A 307 -6.17 22.92 1.96
CA TYR A 307 -6.36 21.60 2.56
C TYR A 307 -7.82 21.16 2.49
N ALA A 308 -8.76 22.05 2.88
CA ALA A 308 -10.19 21.79 2.80
C ALA A 308 -10.66 21.57 1.34
N ALA A 309 -10.16 22.36 0.39
CA ALA A 309 -10.48 22.21 -1.03
C ALA A 309 -10.01 20.86 -1.62
N VAL A 310 -8.82 20.40 -1.23
CA VAL A 310 -8.29 19.08 -1.66
C VAL A 310 -9.14 17.95 -1.09
N LEU A 311 -9.53 18.02 0.20
CA LEU A 311 -10.40 17.03 0.82
C LEU A 311 -11.80 17.01 0.19
N ASP A 312 -12.38 18.17 -0.09
CA ASP A 312 -13.68 18.29 -0.74
C ASP A 312 -13.64 17.79 -2.21
N MET A 313 -12.57 18.07 -2.96
CA MET A 313 -12.36 17.47 -4.28
C MET A 313 -12.32 15.94 -4.22
N ARG A 314 -11.57 15.37 -3.28
CA ARG A 314 -11.46 13.92 -3.07
C ARG A 314 -12.81 13.32 -2.69
N GLU A 315 -13.53 13.97 -1.78
CA GLU A 315 -14.86 13.57 -1.36
C GLU A 315 -15.87 13.64 -2.52
N ARG A 316 -15.81 14.67 -3.37
CA ARG A 316 -16.63 14.79 -4.59
C ARG A 316 -16.31 13.69 -5.59
N GLN A 317 -15.05 13.32 -5.78
CA GLN A 317 -14.67 12.24 -6.69
C GLN A 317 -15.23 10.89 -6.22
N VAL A 318 -15.21 10.62 -4.91
CA VAL A 318 -15.86 9.45 -4.30
C VAL A 318 -17.39 9.52 -4.45
N ARG A 319 -18.01 10.69 -4.22
CA ARG A 319 -19.46 10.90 -4.37
C ARG A 319 -19.94 10.80 -5.82
N TYR A 320 -19.15 11.26 -6.80
CA TYR A 320 -19.48 11.17 -8.23
C TYR A 320 -19.32 9.75 -8.77
N SER A 321 -18.33 9.00 -8.25
CA SER A 321 -18.13 7.59 -8.58
C SER A 321 -19.27 6.69 -8.08
N TYR A 322 -20.05 7.14 -7.08
CA TYR A 322 -21.05 6.34 -6.38
C TYR A 322 -22.24 5.90 -7.27
N PRO A 323 -22.96 6.78 -7.99
CA PRO A 323 -24.07 6.35 -8.86
C PRO A 323 -23.61 5.50 -10.05
N LEU A 324 -22.41 5.75 -10.57
CA LEU A 324 -21.79 4.98 -11.64
C LEU A 324 -21.53 3.54 -11.19
N VAL A 325 -20.85 3.36 -10.05
CA VAL A 325 -20.53 2.05 -9.45
C VAL A 325 -21.76 1.17 -9.24
N LEU A 326 -22.93 1.77 -8.96
CA LEU A 326 -24.18 1.01 -8.78
C LEU A 326 -24.69 0.35 -10.07
N ARG A 327 -24.23 0.78 -11.25
CA ARG A 327 -24.64 0.24 -12.57
C ARG A 327 -23.59 -0.71 -13.17
N LEU A 328 -22.39 -0.74 -12.61
CA LEU A 328 -21.27 -1.52 -13.10
C LEU A 328 -21.37 -3.01 -12.68
N PHE A 329 -20.88 -3.91 -13.53
CA PHE A 329 -20.91 -5.38 -13.39
C PHE A 329 -22.30 -5.96 -13.03
N GLN A 330 -23.36 -5.37 -13.59
CA GLN A 330 -24.77 -5.72 -13.33
C GLN A 330 -25.31 -5.36 -11.93
N GLY A 331 -24.54 -4.63 -11.10
CA GLY A 331 -25.00 -3.76 -10.01
C GLY A 331 -25.84 -4.38 -8.84
N PRO A 332 -25.98 -3.69 -7.69
CA PRO A 332 -26.88 -4.07 -6.60
C PRO A 332 -28.39 -4.23 -6.93
N PRO A 333 -28.97 -3.64 -8.00
CA PRO A 333 -30.38 -3.86 -8.35
C PRO A 333 -30.73 -5.34 -8.61
N PHE A 334 -29.82 -6.11 -9.21
CA PHE A 334 -29.97 -7.58 -9.35
C PHE A 334 -29.97 -8.32 -8.01
N TRP A 335 -29.33 -7.73 -6.98
CA TRP A 335 -29.15 -8.34 -5.67
C TRP A 335 -30.19 -7.84 -4.62
N GLY A 336 -31.21 -7.08 -5.04
CA GLY A 336 -32.34 -6.69 -4.18
C GLY A 336 -32.03 -5.60 -3.14
N PHE A 337 -30.99 -4.81 -3.34
CA PHE A 337 -30.48 -3.88 -2.32
C PHE A 337 -30.90 -2.41 -2.55
N ALA A 338 -32.21 -2.14 -2.62
CA ALA A 338 -32.75 -0.78 -2.67
C ALA A 338 -32.51 0.01 -1.36
N ASP A 339 -32.44 -0.69 -0.21
CA ASP A 339 -32.32 -0.09 1.13
C ASP A 339 -30.89 -0.07 1.70
N TRP A 340 -29.86 -0.18 0.85
CA TRP A 340 -28.46 -0.13 1.29
C TRP A 340 -28.06 1.32 1.64
N ARG A 341 -28.63 1.87 2.72
CA ARG A 341 -28.18 3.08 3.41
C ARG A 341 -26.79 2.82 3.97
N TRP A 342 -25.78 3.16 3.18
CA TRP A 342 -24.39 3.08 3.56
C TRP A 342 -24.13 3.88 4.85
N LYS A 343 -23.73 3.17 5.91
CA LYS A 343 -23.12 3.73 7.13
C LYS A 343 -21.72 4.26 6.82
N TRP A 344 -21.65 5.25 5.95
CA TRP A 344 -20.44 6.00 5.60
C TRP A 344 -19.99 6.89 6.79
N SER A 345 -20.89 7.23 7.72
CA SER A 345 -20.72 8.37 8.64
C SER A 345 -20.22 8.09 10.06
N ALA A 346 -19.92 6.87 10.51
CA ALA A 346 -19.53 6.67 11.92
C ALA A 346 -18.06 6.29 12.10
N ALA A 347 -17.60 5.24 11.43
CA ALA A 347 -16.25 4.70 11.65
C ALA A 347 -15.16 5.40 10.82
N GLN A 348 -15.51 5.90 9.63
CA GLN A 348 -14.63 6.72 8.81
C GLN A 348 -14.70 8.18 9.21
N GLU A 349 -15.88 8.71 9.55
CA GLU A 349 -16.01 10.06 10.11
C GLU A 349 -15.32 10.19 11.48
N ALA A 350 -15.37 9.17 12.36
CA ALA A 350 -14.57 9.16 13.59
C ALA A 350 -13.05 9.06 13.34
N ARG A 351 -12.64 8.48 12.20
CA ARG A 351 -11.23 8.48 11.76
C ARG A 351 -10.87 9.84 11.18
N ALA A 352 -11.63 10.38 10.23
CA ALA A 352 -11.52 11.73 9.67
C ALA A 352 -11.48 12.80 10.76
N ARG A 353 -12.35 12.72 11.78
CA ARG A 353 -12.34 13.59 12.97
C ARG A 353 -11.09 13.46 13.84
N ARG A 354 -10.37 12.33 13.77
CA ARG A 354 -9.04 12.17 14.39
C ARG A 354 -7.95 12.89 13.60
N TRP A 355 -8.14 13.06 12.28
CA TRP A 355 -7.29 13.83 11.36
C TRP A 355 -7.65 15.33 11.29
N LEU A 356 -8.85 15.71 11.75
CA LEU A 356 -9.34 17.10 11.83
C LEU A 356 -8.98 17.80 13.14
N ARG A 357 -8.04 17.27 13.96
CA ARG A 357 -7.51 18.06 15.08
C ARG A 357 -6.42 18.97 14.53
N PRO A 358 -6.60 20.30 14.51
CA PRO A 358 -5.52 21.19 14.16
C PRO A 358 -4.33 20.92 15.08
N ALA A 359 -3.15 20.77 14.47
CA ALA A 359 -1.88 20.77 15.18
C ALA A 359 -1.64 22.19 15.72
N GLY A 360 -2.28 22.53 16.84
CA GLY A 360 -2.21 23.89 17.39
C GLY A 360 -3.33 24.26 18.35
N SER A 361 -3.38 23.60 19.51
CA SER A 361 -3.94 24.22 20.72
C SER A 361 -3.19 23.72 21.95
N GLY A 362 -1.86 23.74 21.85
CA GLY A 362 -0.98 23.65 23.00
C GLY A 362 -0.53 25.06 23.39
N GLY A 363 -1.19 25.61 24.41
CA GLY A 363 -0.72 26.79 25.14
C GLY A 363 -1.36 28.11 24.69
N SER A 364 -2.48 28.49 25.31
CA SER A 364 -2.68 29.92 25.62
C SER A 364 -2.23 30.14 27.06
N GLU A 365 -1.38 31.14 27.20
CA GLU A 365 -0.81 31.64 28.43
C GLU A 365 -1.91 31.94 29.46
N ARG A 366 -1.75 31.45 30.69
CA ARG A 366 -2.29 32.16 31.86
C ARG A 366 -1.24 33.15 32.32
N GLY A 367 -1.08 34.22 31.55
CA GLY A 367 -0.43 35.45 31.97
C GLY A 367 -1.49 36.36 32.58
N GLY A 368 -1.30 36.72 33.85
CA GLY A 368 -2.27 37.50 34.61
C GLY A 368 -2.48 38.89 34.05
N TYR A 369 -3.72 39.37 34.14
CA TYR A 369 -4.00 40.80 34.22
C TYR A 369 -4.50 41.10 35.63
N ALA A 370 -3.63 41.80 36.36
CA ALA A 370 -3.99 42.53 37.56
C ALA A 370 -5.02 43.61 37.20
N GLY A 371 -5.98 43.81 38.10
CA GLY A 371 -7.03 44.80 37.94
C GLY A 371 -6.50 46.23 37.97
N VAL A 372 -7.24 47.11 37.32
CA VAL A 372 -7.27 48.53 37.67
C VAL A 372 -8.74 48.91 37.74
N GLY A 373 -9.15 49.30 38.94
CA GLY A 373 -10.48 49.82 39.23
C GLY A 373 -10.60 51.29 38.88
N TRP A 374 -11.86 51.71 38.86
CA TRP A 374 -12.36 53.08 38.81
C TRP A 374 -11.61 54.05 39.73
N ALA A 375 -11.05 55.11 39.15
CA ALA A 375 -11.33 56.53 39.43
C ALA A 375 -10.45 57.40 38.52
#